data_AF-A0AA43EJT2-F1
#
_entry.id   AF-A0AA43EJT2-F1
#
_cell.length_a   1.000
_cell.length_b   1.000
_cell.length_c   1.000
_cell.angle_alpha   90.00
_cell.angle_beta   90.00
_cell.angle_gamma   90.00
#
_symmetry.space_group_name_H-M   'P 1'
#
loop_
_entity.id
_entity.type
_entity.pdbx_description
1 polymer ?
#
loop_
_entity_poly.entity_id
_entity_poly.type
_entity_poly.pdbx_seq_one_letter_code
_entity_poly.pdbx_strand_id
1 'polypeptide(L)'
;MGLDKHQLAGLDERERGFSRPVEFEQDGQSYRAILRYETFRIATEAHLTQNEALAILIQTLHSQGYRQLKTQMSFRNGVYLGSQEFWIEYPDPPESQPERSSFLGRVLSWFR
;
A
#
# COMPACT_ATOMS: atom_id res chain seq x y z
N MET A 1 -6.45 -21.45 10.62
CA MET A 1 -6.02 -21.14 9.25
C MET A 1 -5.14 -19.91 9.35
N GLY A 2 -3.89 -19.97 8.89
CA GLY A 2 -2.97 -18.83 9.01
C GLY A 2 -3.30 -17.77 7.97
N LEU A 3 -3.20 -16.49 8.31
CA LEU A 3 -3.34 -15.40 7.33
C LEU A 3 -2.18 -15.45 6.33
N ASP A 4 -2.49 -15.11 5.08
CA ASP A 4 -1.47 -14.95 4.04
C ASP A 4 -0.50 -13.82 4.44
N LYS A 5 0.78 -13.98 4.09
CA LYS A 5 1.80 -12.95 4.30
C LYS A 5 2.40 -12.55 2.96
N HIS A 6 2.46 -11.25 2.74
CA HIS A 6 3.05 -10.68 1.55
C HIS A 6 4.25 -9.83 1.93
N GLN A 7 5.31 -9.86 1.12
CA GLN A 7 6.37 -8.88 1.14
C GLN A 7 6.02 -7.81 0.10
N LEU A 8 6.08 -6.53 0.47
CA LEU A 8 5.94 -5.39 -0.42
C LEU A 8 7.29 -4.70 -0.60
N ALA A 9 7.67 -4.43 -1.83
CA ALA A 9 8.86 -3.68 -2.17
C ALA A 9 8.56 -2.62 -3.23
N GLY A 10 9.39 -1.58 -3.31
CA GLY A 10 9.26 -0.51 -4.29
C GLY A 10 10.06 0.71 -3.87
N LEU A 11 9.64 1.88 -4.36
CA LEU A 11 10.17 3.19 -4.00
C LEU A 11 9.15 3.93 -3.14
N ASP A 12 9.61 4.56 -2.05
CA ASP A 12 8.79 5.49 -1.27
C ASP A 12 8.62 6.84 -2.00
N GLU A 13 7.83 7.75 -1.41
CA GLU A 13 7.60 9.10 -1.94
C GLU A 13 8.89 9.94 -2.12
N ARG A 14 10.01 9.51 -1.52
CA ARG A 14 11.33 10.14 -1.60
C ARG A 14 12.28 9.38 -2.53
N GLU A 15 11.74 8.48 -3.35
CA GLU A 15 12.49 7.59 -4.24
C GLU A 15 13.47 6.66 -3.51
N ARG A 16 13.26 6.40 -2.21
CA ARG A 16 14.08 5.45 -1.44
C ARG A 16 13.52 4.05 -1.61
N GLY A 17 14.41 3.11 -1.94
CA GLY A 17 14.06 1.69 -1.99
C GLY A 17 13.61 1.16 -0.63
N PHE A 18 12.49 0.45 -0.59
CA PHE A 18 12.01 -0.25 0.60
C PHE A 18 11.60 -1.69 0.31
N SER A 19 11.59 -2.50 1.37
CA SER A 19 11.05 -3.86 1.35
C SER A 19 10.55 -4.19 2.76
N ARG A 20 9.25 -4.38 2.93
CA ARG A 20 8.59 -4.62 4.21
C ARG A 20 7.46 -5.65 4.10
N PRO A 21 7.22 -6.45 5.14
CA PRO A 21 6.06 -7.32 5.18
C PRO A 21 4.77 -6.49 5.25
N VAL A 22 3.73 -6.97 4.58
CA VAL A 22 2.35 -6.56 4.76
C VAL A 22 1.73 -7.49 5.80
N GLU A 23 1.25 -6.89 6.88
CA GLU A 23 0.49 -7.58 7.92
C GLU A 23 -0.98 -7.58 7.55
N PHE A 24 -1.69 -8.65 7.92
CA PHE A 24 -3.15 -8.69 7.82
C PHE A 24 -3.74 -8.86 9.22
N GLU A 25 -4.75 -8.05 9.51
CA GLU A 25 -5.60 -8.20 10.69
C GLU A 25 -6.96 -8.72 10.22
N GLN A 26 -7.45 -9.79 10.84
CA GLN A 26 -8.80 -10.30 10.61
C GLN A 26 -9.72 -9.79 11.73
N ASP A 27 -10.82 -9.15 11.35
CA ASP A 27 -11.87 -8.69 12.24
C ASP A 27 -13.21 -9.31 11.80
N GLY A 28 -13.63 -10.37 12.50
CA GLY A 28 -14.77 -11.19 12.10
C GLY A 28 -14.58 -11.84 10.73
N GLN A 29 -15.36 -11.38 9.75
CA GLN A 29 -15.32 -11.84 8.35
C GLN A 29 -14.59 -10.87 7.42
N SER A 30 -13.95 -9.83 7.96
CA SER A 30 -13.24 -8.82 7.19
C SER A 30 -11.74 -8.81 7.48
N TYR A 31 -10.98 -8.24 6.56
CA TYR A 31 -9.53 -8.19 6.58
C TYR A 31 -9.04 -6.75 6.36
N ARG A 32 -8.00 -6.37 7.08
CA ARG A 32 -7.27 -5.11 6.86
C ARG A 32 -5.83 -5.43 6.49
N ALA A 33 -5.31 -4.73 5.48
CA ALA A 33 -3.90 -4.79 5.12
C ALA A 33 -3.16 -3.64 5.79
N ILE A 34 -2.01 -3.93 6.38
CA ILE A 34 -1.24 -2.98 7.18
C ILE A 34 0.22 -3.01 6.73
N LEU A 35 0.75 -1.84 6.36
CA LEU A 35 2.17 -1.63 6.12
C LEU A 35 2.75 -0.80 7.26
N ARG A 36 3.83 -1.31 7.87
CA ARG A 36 4.66 -0.56 8.82
C ARG A 36 5.98 -0.21 8.15
N TYR A 37 6.26 1.08 8.03
CA TYR A 37 7.50 1.59 7.42
C TYR A 37 8.05 2.75 8.25
N GLU A 38 9.23 2.56 8.84
CA GLU A 38 9.85 3.50 9.78
C GLU A 38 8.88 3.84 10.94
N THR A 39 8.40 5.08 11.02
CA THR A 39 7.40 5.53 12.02
C THR A 39 5.97 5.55 11.46
N PHE A 40 5.80 5.28 10.17
CA PHE A 40 4.51 5.32 9.49
C PHE A 40 3.80 3.97 9.56
N ARG A 41 2.51 4.00 9.89
CA ARG A 41 1.59 2.86 9.80
C ARG A 41 0.47 3.22 8.86
N ILE A 42 0.40 2.53 7.73
CA ILE A 42 -0.65 2.67 6.74
C ILE A 42 -1.54 1.44 6.85
N ALA A 43 -2.83 1.64 7.07
CA ALA A 43 -3.79 0.55 7.22
C ALA A 43 -5.01 0.84 6.35
N THR A 44 -5.51 -0.19 5.68
CA THR A 44 -6.77 -0.09 4.93
C THR A 44 -7.98 -0.13 5.85
N GLU A 45 -9.14 0.23 5.30
CA GLU A 45 -10.42 -0.18 5.86
C GLU A 45 -10.57 -1.71 5.81
N ALA A 46 -11.64 -2.22 6.43
CA ALA A 46 -11.92 -3.65 6.45
C ALA A 46 -12.59 -4.09 5.14
N HIS A 47 -12.03 -5.10 4.48
CA HIS A 47 -12.52 -5.65 3.21
C HIS A 47 -12.87 -7.13 3.34
N LEU A 48 -13.61 -7.69 2.39
CA LEU A 48 -14.10 -9.08 2.50
C LEU A 48 -12.99 -10.11 2.29
N THR A 49 -11.90 -9.73 1.61
CA THR A 49 -10.76 -10.63 1.35
C THR A 49 -9.41 -9.96 1.60
N GLN A 50 -8.38 -10.76 1.88
CA GLN A 50 -6.99 -10.26 1.97
C GLN A 50 -6.51 -9.64 0.65
N ASN A 51 -6.90 -10.20 -0.49
CA ASN A 51 -6.51 -9.68 -1.80
C ASN A 51 -7.11 -8.29 -2.07
N GLU A 52 -8.37 -8.06 -1.71
CA GLU A 52 -9.00 -6.74 -1.80
C GLU A 52 -8.28 -5.74 -0.90
N ALA A 53 -8.04 -6.10 0.37
CA ALA A 53 -7.32 -5.24 1.28
C ALA A 53 -5.90 -4.91 0.77
N LEU A 54 -5.19 -5.89 0.20
CA LEU A 54 -3.88 -5.65 -0.41
C LEU A 54 -3.97 -4.70 -1.60
N ALA A 55 -4.95 -4.88 -2.49
CA ALA A 55 -5.13 -4.00 -3.64
C ALA A 55 -5.40 -2.54 -3.21
N ILE A 56 -6.23 -2.33 -2.19
CA ILE A 56 -6.50 -1.00 -1.62
C ILE A 56 -5.26 -0.40 -0.97
N LEU A 57 -4.44 -1.20 -0.29
CA LEU A 57 -3.16 -0.74 0.25
C LEU A 57 -2.22 -0.24 -0.87
N ILE A 58 -2.09 -1.00 -1.96
CA ILE A 58 -1.28 -0.58 -3.12
C ILE A 58 -1.79 0.73 -3.72
N GLN A 59 -3.10 0.88 -3.91
CA GLN A 59 -3.69 2.11 -4.41
C GLN A 59 -3.44 3.30 -3.47
N THR A 60 -3.52 3.08 -2.16
CA THR A 60 -3.24 4.09 -1.13
C THR A 60 -1.77 4.53 -1.17
N LEU A 61 -0.85 3.60 -1.38
CA LEU A 61 0.57 3.94 -1.50
C LEU A 61 0.86 4.69 -2.81
N HIS A 62 0.28 4.27 -3.92
CA HIS A 62 0.38 5.00 -5.19
C HIS A 62 -0.16 6.45 -5.07
N SER A 63 -1.27 6.66 -4.37
CA SER A 63 -1.81 8.02 -4.15
C SER A 63 -0.93 8.88 -3.24
N GLN A 64 -0.10 8.26 -2.40
CA GLN A 64 0.93 8.91 -1.58
C GLN A 64 2.26 9.10 -2.32
N GLY A 65 2.35 8.70 -3.60
CA GLY A 65 3.55 8.90 -4.41
C GLY A 65 4.57 7.76 -4.34
N TYR A 66 4.24 6.64 -3.72
CA TYR A 66 5.05 5.42 -3.83
C TYR A 66 5.00 4.88 -5.26
N ARG A 67 6.11 4.30 -5.72
CA ARG A 67 6.28 3.86 -7.11
C ARG A 67 6.94 2.49 -7.22
N GLN A 68 6.84 1.89 -8.40
CA GLN A 68 7.45 0.60 -8.75
C GLN A 68 7.10 -0.49 -7.74
N LEU A 69 5.85 -0.45 -7.25
CA LEU A 69 5.40 -1.36 -6.21
C LEU A 69 5.31 -2.78 -6.75
N LYS A 70 5.77 -3.74 -5.94
CA LYS A 70 5.65 -5.16 -6.22
C LYS A 70 5.46 -5.96 -4.95
N THR A 71 4.64 -7.00 -5.02
CA THR A 71 4.44 -7.91 -3.89
C THR A 71 4.92 -9.31 -4.22
N GLN A 72 5.38 -10.01 -3.20
CA GLN A 72 5.67 -11.44 -3.27
C GLN A 72 4.94 -12.11 -2.10
N MET A 73 4.14 -13.13 -2.38
CA MET A 73 3.55 -13.94 -1.32
C MET A 73 4.63 -14.83 -0.71
N SER A 74 4.68 -14.91 0.61
CA SER A 74 5.68 -15.71 1.35
C SER A 74 5.03 -16.83 2.15
N PHE A 75 3.76 -16.66 2.54
CA PHE A 75 2.95 -17.67 3.22
C PHE A 75 1.54 -17.65 2.66
N ARG A 76 0.97 -18.83 2.44
CA ARG A 76 -0.43 -19.00 2.07
C ARG A 76 -1.12 -19.96 3.03
N ASN A 77 -2.21 -19.53 3.67
CA ASN A 77 -2.98 -20.33 4.63
C ASN A 77 -2.13 -20.94 5.78
N GLY A 78 -0.99 -20.33 6.12
CA GLY A 78 -0.04 -20.85 7.11
C GLY A 78 1.01 -21.84 6.57
N VAL A 79 0.99 -22.15 5.28
CA VAL A 79 2.06 -22.89 4.59
C VAL A 79 3.11 -21.91 4.10
N TYR A 80 4.37 -22.14 4.46
CA TYR A 80 5.49 -21.36 3.93
C TYR A 80 5.77 -21.78 2.48
N LEU A 81 5.72 -20.82 1.56
CA LEU A 81 5.93 -21.08 0.13
C LEU A 81 7.36 -20.75 -0.32
N GLY A 82 8.20 -20.23 0.58
CA GLY A 82 9.57 -19.84 0.25
C GLY A 82 9.63 -18.69 -0.77
N SER A 83 10.72 -18.62 -1.52
CA SER A 83 10.89 -17.67 -2.64
C SER A 83 10.28 -18.18 -3.95
N GLN A 84 9.39 -19.18 -3.91
CA GLN A 84 8.87 -19.84 -5.11
C GLN A 84 7.78 -19.02 -5.81
N GLU A 85 7.18 -18.04 -5.13
CA GLU A 85 6.23 -17.13 -5.76
C GLU A 85 6.92 -16.03 -6.57
N PHE A 86 6.36 -15.74 -7.74
CA PHE A 86 6.79 -14.62 -8.56
C PHE A 86 6.44 -13.28 -7.90
N TRP A 87 7.28 -12.28 -8.14
CA TRP A 87 6.92 -10.90 -7.83
C TRP A 87 5.78 -10.47 -8.75
N ILE A 88 4.69 -10.00 -8.14
CA ILE A 88 3.58 -9.36 -8.84
C ILE A 88 3.87 -7.86 -8.84
N GLU A 89 4.07 -7.30 -10.02
CA GLU A 89 4.31 -5.88 -10.21
C GLU A 89 2.98 -5.13 -10.33
N TYR A 90 2.92 -3.95 -9.72
CA TYR A 90 1.80 -3.03 -9.81
C TYR A 90 2.27 -1.82 -10.62
N PRO A 91 1.69 -1.57 -11.81
CA PRO A 91 2.12 -0.48 -12.65
C PRO A 91 1.83 0.86 -11.97
N ASP A 92 2.79 1.77 -12.10
CA ASP A 92 2.66 3.13 -11.60
C ASP A 92 1.44 3.82 -12.26
N PRO A 93 0.64 4.57 -11.49
CA PRO A 93 -0.42 5.37 -12.09
C PRO A 93 0.22 6.41 -13.01
N PRO A 94 -0.45 6.81 -14.12
CA PRO A 94 0.05 7.85 -14.99
C PRO A 94 0.38 9.10 -14.17
N GLU A 95 1.49 9.76 -14.49
CA GLU A 95 1.86 11.01 -13.84
C GLU A 95 0.69 11.98 -13.95
N SER A 96 0.01 12.22 -12.82
CA SER A 96 -0.93 13.31 -12.72
C SER A 96 -0.07 14.56 -12.86
N GLN A 97 -0.25 15.32 -13.95
CA GLN A 97 0.32 16.66 -14.04
C GLN A 97 0.06 17.35 -12.70
N PRO A 98 1.08 17.96 -12.07
CA PRO A 98 0.91 18.54 -10.75
C PRO A 98 -0.26 19.50 -10.84
N GLU A 99 -1.31 19.26 -10.05
CA GLU A 99 -2.31 20.28 -9.72
C GLU A 99 -1.54 21.40 -9.01
N ARG A 100 -0.93 22.27 -9.82
CA ARG A 100 -0.50 23.59 -9.39
C ARG A 100 -1.76 24.24 -8.86
N SER A 101 -1.72 24.60 -7.58
CA SER A 101 -2.62 25.57 -6.96
C SER A 101 -4.04 25.10 -6.61
N SER A 102 -4.18 24.37 -5.50
CA SER A 102 -5.41 24.44 -4.67
C SER A 102 -5.15 24.94 -3.23
N PHE A 103 -3.89 25.25 -2.88
CA PHE A 103 -3.53 25.82 -1.58
C PHE A 103 -3.44 27.36 -1.57
N LEU A 104 -3.19 28.02 -2.70
CA LEU A 104 -3.11 29.49 -2.79
C LEU A 104 -4.48 30.19 -2.91
N GLY A 105 -5.54 29.47 -3.27
CA GLY A 105 -6.89 30.05 -3.42
C GLY A 105 -7.63 30.33 -2.10
N ARG A 106 -7.19 29.73 -0.98
CA ARG A 106 -7.87 29.88 0.33
C ARG A 106 -7.34 31.02 1.20
N VAL A 107 -6.22 31.64 0.87
CA VAL A 107 -5.61 32.69 1.71
C VAL A 107 -6.00 34.11 1.28
N LEU A 108 -6.48 34.31 0.04
CA LEU A 108 -6.85 35.65 -0.46
C LEU A 108 -8.29 36.09 -0.19
N SER A 109 -9.17 35.24 0.37
CA SER A 109 -10.57 35.62 0.62
C SER A 109 -10.83 36.27 1.98
N TRP A 110 -9.81 36.48 2.82
CA TRP A 110 -10.00 37.08 4.16
C TRP A 110 -9.82 38.62 4.21
N PHE A 111 -9.48 39.25 3.09
CA PHE A 111 -9.30 40.71 2.98
C PHE A 111 -10.27 41.38 2.00
N ARG A 112 -11.57 41.06 2.07
CA ARG A 112 -12.59 41.92 1.47
C ARG A 112 -13.92 41.91 2.21
#